data_AF-A0A269ZGL6-F1
#
_entry.id   AF-A0A269ZGL6-F1
#
_cell.length_a   1.000
_cell.length_b   1.000
_cell.length_c   1.000
_cell.angle_alpha   90.00
_cell.angle_beta   90.00
_cell.angle_gamma   90.00
#
_symmetry.space_group_name_H-M   'P 1'
#
loop_
_entity.id
_entity.type
_entity.pdbx_description
1 polymer ?
#
loop_
_entity_poly.entity_id
_entity_poly.type
_entity_poly.pdbx_seq_one_letter_code
_entity_poly.pdbx_strand_id
1 'polypeptide(L)'
;MKTKRHLLTLSALAASAVLLASGCSSGSSSSTPEGDGSLSFNTSEPKSILPQKEPGSQIGMALCANLMEMNVENQEYEPLVAESVESKDAKNWTIKLKDGWTFQDGTPVTSASFVDAWNKTAYGPNAWQGNGSFTTFEGYSDLNPAEGEPKTKELSGVRAPDDKTIEVTLNAPNADFPMLLSTNPLCPLPQAAFDNPEEYEKNPIGNGPYKFTSWDHGVQVDLEKWKEFPGGEAFSGGAESLVAKIYTGIDAAYTDFTAGNLDMMRNSTPQIVEKAKTDVGEDAIYEVQTGSKQDSLQFPEYIEELRNPDFRKAVSLSIDRKKTVDALLKGQGMPSDSLLSPSLEAYQEGACESCTFDPAKAKQLLEKSGFTGTLQISYASGGSDQLIQAIARQIQDNLGIEVKLDPVLPTELSEKRNTGKLEGAVYGLWGWTYKSPDQFLSQYQTGGDGNQATQYSNPKVDELLEQARGEQDEAKRNELFTQAEALILEDMPAVPLFIPKDYGLRSQCAATNEVQGDIQFYRAGYAC
;
A
#
# COMPACT_ATOMS: atom_id res chain seq x y z
N MET A 1 -1.16 -36.26 -85.70
CA MET A 1 -0.98 -35.12 -84.76
C MET A 1 0.19 -35.47 -83.85
N LYS A 2 1.38 -34.88 -84.11
CA LYS A 2 2.02 -33.84 -83.27
C LYS A 2 2.05 -34.26 -81.79
N THR A 3 3.15 -34.45 -81.07
CA THR A 3 4.61 -34.30 -81.25
C THR A 3 5.20 -34.86 -79.92
N LYS A 4 6.24 -35.72 -79.91
CA LYS A 4 7.66 -35.39 -79.62
C LYS A 4 7.85 -34.54 -78.35
N ARG A 5 8.82 -34.71 -77.46
CA ARG A 5 10.11 -35.43 -77.33
C ARG A 5 10.54 -35.12 -75.87
N HIS A 6 11.04 -36.08 -75.10
CA HIS A 6 12.46 -36.35 -74.87
C HIS A 6 13.34 -35.14 -74.51
N LEU A 7 14.40 -35.48 -73.75
CA LEU A 7 15.74 -34.87 -73.69
C LEU A 7 15.93 -33.85 -72.57
N LEU A 8 17.03 -33.83 -71.80
CA LEU A 8 18.23 -34.68 -71.65
C LEU A 8 19.07 -33.85 -70.61
N THR A 9 19.41 -34.36 -69.42
CA THR A 9 20.73 -34.88 -68.99
C THR A 9 21.90 -33.89 -68.83
N LEU A 10 22.83 -34.34 -67.96
CA LEU A 10 24.30 -34.18 -68.01
C LEU A 10 24.84 -32.85 -67.45
N SER A 11 25.85 -32.75 -66.58
CA SER A 11 26.84 -33.71 -66.03
C SER A 11 27.51 -33.06 -64.80
N ALA A 12 27.81 -33.79 -63.73
CA ALA A 12 29.15 -34.28 -63.35
C ALA A 12 30.17 -33.22 -62.88
N LEU A 13 30.67 -33.35 -61.65
CA LEU A 13 32.00 -33.90 -61.39
C LEU A 13 32.20 -34.22 -59.90
N ALA A 14 32.84 -35.36 -59.64
CA ALA A 14 33.26 -35.85 -58.34
C ALA A 14 34.70 -35.40 -58.02
N ALA A 15 34.99 -35.12 -56.74
CA ALA A 15 36.30 -35.10 -56.06
C ALA A 15 36.12 -34.35 -54.73
N SER A 16 36.64 -34.68 -53.56
CA SER A 16 37.52 -35.74 -53.05
C SER A 16 37.46 -35.65 -51.52
N ALA A 17 37.68 -36.76 -50.84
CA ALA A 17 37.92 -36.80 -49.40
C ALA A 17 39.24 -36.07 -49.02
N VAL A 18 39.30 -35.59 -47.78
CA VAL A 18 40.38 -35.74 -46.78
C VAL A 18 40.49 -34.49 -45.89
N LEU A 19 39.97 -34.66 -44.67
CA LEU A 19 40.52 -34.24 -43.36
C LEU A 19 41.75 -33.33 -43.35
N LEU A 20 41.62 -32.17 -42.70
CA LEU A 20 42.61 -31.70 -41.71
C LEU A 20 41.89 -31.08 -40.50
N ALA A 21 42.31 -31.57 -39.34
CA ALA A 21 41.85 -31.20 -38.00
C ALA A 21 42.60 -29.96 -37.45
N SER A 22 42.18 -29.56 -36.24
CA SER A 22 42.77 -28.58 -35.30
C SER A 22 42.19 -27.16 -35.42
N GLY A 23 41.64 -26.52 -34.39
CA GLY A 23 41.61 -26.84 -32.97
C GLY A 23 40.76 -25.83 -32.21
N CYS A 24 40.39 -26.22 -30.99
CA CYS A 24 39.52 -25.55 -30.03
C CYS A 24 39.84 -24.08 -29.74
N SER A 25 38.78 -23.29 -29.55
CA SER A 25 38.71 -22.31 -28.47
C SER A 25 37.28 -22.30 -27.95
N SER A 26 37.10 -23.00 -26.83
CA SER A 26 35.96 -22.87 -25.93
C SER A 26 35.81 -21.41 -25.50
N GLY A 27 34.68 -20.82 -25.85
CA GLY A 27 34.20 -19.57 -25.34
C GLY A 27 32.72 -19.52 -25.62
N SER A 28 31.92 -20.25 -24.83
CA SER A 28 30.48 -19.99 -24.79
C SER A 28 30.29 -18.64 -24.11
N SER A 29 30.41 -17.57 -24.88
CA SER A 29 29.72 -16.34 -24.55
C SER A 29 28.23 -16.67 -24.63
N SER A 30 27.63 -17.01 -23.50
CA SER A 30 26.21 -16.78 -23.28
C SER A 30 26.01 -15.28 -23.40
N SER A 31 25.77 -14.81 -24.62
CA SER A 31 25.16 -13.50 -24.82
C SER A 31 23.77 -13.63 -24.23
N THR A 32 23.60 -13.19 -22.99
CA THR A 32 22.30 -12.75 -22.48
C THR A 32 21.74 -11.83 -23.56
N PRO A 33 20.53 -12.09 -24.08
CA PRO A 33 19.88 -11.12 -24.96
C PRO A 33 19.91 -9.78 -24.25
N GLU A 34 20.48 -8.74 -24.88
CA GLU A 34 20.24 -7.36 -24.46
C GLU A 34 18.72 -7.19 -24.51
N GLY A 35 18.11 -7.04 -23.35
CA GLY A 35 16.71 -6.70 -23.23
C GLY A 35 16.48 -5.31 -23.82
N ASP A 36 15.24 -5.04 -24.18
CA ASP A 36 14.81 -3.76 -24.76
C ASP A 36 14.74 -2.62 -23.71
N GLY A 37 15.29 -2.84 -22.51
CA GLY A 37 15.20 -1.93 -21.37
C GLY A 37 13.82 -1.92 -20.70
N SER A 38 12.95 -2.89 -21.02
CA SER A 38 11.63 -3.04 -20.40
C SER A 38 11.68 -3.86 -19.10
N LEU A 39 10.97 -3.41 -18.08
CA LEU A 39 10.75 -4.14 -16.84
C LEU A 39 9.27 -4.47 -16.67
N SER A 40 8.96 -5.76 -16.61
CA SER A 40 7.58 -6.25 -16.43
C SER A 40 7.27 -6.61 -14.99
N PHE A 41 6.07 -6.26 -14.51
CA PHE A 41 5.63 -6.59 -13.15
C PHE A 41 4.14 -6.96 -13.07
N ASN A 42 3.74 -7.71 -12.05
CA ASN A 42 2.34 -8.13 -11.88
C ASN A 42 1.45 -7.01 -11.30
N THR A 43 0.24 -6.90 -11.82
CA THR A 43 -0.83 -6.08 -11.26
C THR A 43 -2.19 -6.78 -11.43
N SER A 44 -3.21 -6.26 -10.75
CA SER A 44 -4.62 -6.52 -11.07
C SER A 44 -5.11 -5.48 -12.08
N GLU A 45 -6.23 -5.75 -12.75
CA GLU A 45 -6.91 -4.80 -13.66
C GLU A 45 -7.21 -3.50 -12.90
N PRO A 46 -6.62 -2.36 -13.30
CA PRO A 46 -6.94 -1.06 -12.70
C PRO A 46 -8.41 -0.66 -12.98
N LYS A 47 -9.03 0.15 -12.12
CA LYS A 47 -10.36 0.73 -12.45
C LYS A 47 -10.25 2.05 -13.23
N SER A 48 -9.08 2.65 -13.21
CA SER A 48 -8.73 3.92 -13.86
C SER A 48 -7.21 3.95 -14.00
N ILE A 49 -6.63 4.85 -14.79
CA ILE A 49 -5.19 5.12 -14.79
C ILE A 49 -4.85 6.44 -14.07
N LEU A 50 -5.86 7.19 -13.60
CA LEU A 50 -5.63 8.43 -12.86
C LEU A 50 -5.18 8.17 -11.42
N PRO A 51 -4.09 8.80 -10.93
CA PRO A 51 -3.61 8.69 -9.55
C PRO A 51 -4.68 8.89 -8.47
N GLN A 52 -5.63 9.81 -8.67
CA GLN A 52 -6.66 10.16 -7.68
C GLN A 52 -7.82 9.18 -7.62
N LYS A 53 -7.89 8.26 -8.60
CA LYS A 53 -8.89 7.18 -8.68
C LYS A 53 -8.23 5.89 -8.21
N GLU A 54 -8.08 4.89 -9.07
CA GLU A 54 -7.59 3.56 -8.68
C GLU A 54 -6.72 2.93 -9.78
N PRO A 55 -5.48 3.45 -9.99
CA PRO A 55 -4.55 2.96 -11.01
C PRO A 55 -3.76 1.73 -10.63
N GLY A 56 -3.85 1.28 -9.37
CA GLY A 56 -2.84 0.43 -8.77
C GLY A 56 -1.63 1.26 -8.33
N SER A 57 -1.04 0.89 -7.20
CA SER A 57 -0.06 1.75 -6.50
C SER A 57 1.14 2.13 -7.37
N GLN A 58 1.74 1.15 -8.07
CA GLN A 58 2.95 1.37 -8.88
C GLN A 58 2.70 2.24 -10.11
N ILE A 59 1.57 2.04 -10.80
CA ILE A 59 1.18 2.86 -11.97
C ILE A 59 0.90 4.30 -11.52
N GLY A 60 0.13 4.48 -10.44
CA GLY A 60 -0.16 5.81 -9.89
C GLY A 60 1.10 6.57 -9.48
N MET A 61 2.03 5.90 -8.79
CA MET A 61 3.32 6.49 -8.39
C MET A 61 4.21 6.84 -9.60
N ALA A 62 4.17 6.04 -10.67
CA ALA A 62 4.96 6.30 -11.87
C ALA A 62 4.45 7.53 -12.66
N LEU A 63 3.14 7.78 -12.65
CA LEU A 63 2.49 8.85 -13.41
C LEU A 63 2.46 10.20 -12.68
N CYS A 64 2.75 10.22 -11.38
CA CYS A 64 2.61 11.40 -10.55
C CYS A 64 3.91 11.83 -9.88
N ALA A 65 4.21 13.14 -9.95
CA ALA A 65 5.13 13.80 -9.04
C ALA A 65 4.33 14.66 -8.06
N ASN A 66 4.40 14.30 -6.78
CA ASN A 66 3.68 14.96 -5.69
C ASN A 66 4.41 16.22 -5.19
N LEU A 67 3.74 17.02 -4.35
CA LEU A 67 4.36 18.21 -3.74
C LEU A 67 5.51 17.82 -2.83
N MET A 68 5.30 16.78 -2.02
CA MET A 68 6.31 16.13 -1.19
C MET A 68 6.58 14.73 -1.74
N GLU A 69 7.74 14.18 -1.41
CA GLU A 69 8.05 12.78 -1.66
C GLU A 69 8.76 12.17 -0.46
N MET A 70 8.93 10.86 -0.51
CA MET A 70 9.71 10.13 0.46
C MET A 70 11.07 9.82 -0.14
N ASN A 71 12.11 10.33 0.49
CA ASN A 71 13.47 10.13 0.03
C ASN A 71 13.86 8.66 0.17
N VAL A 72 14.37 8.10 -0.93
CA VAL A 72 14.65 6.67 -1.06
C VAL A 72 15.84 6.21 -0.24
N GLU A 73 16.75 7.11 0.13
CA GLU A 73 17.99 6.79 0.84
C GLU A 73 17.81 6.89 2.36
N ASN A 74 17.23 7.98 2.85
CA ASN A 74 17.09 8.23 4.30
C ASN A 74 15.68 7.97 4.85
N GLN A 75 14.68 7.72 4.00
CA GLN A 75 13.28 7.45 4.37
C GLN A 75 12.53 8.62 5.01
N GLU A 76 13.04 9.84 4.87
CA GLU A 76 12.41 11.08 5.34
C GLU A 76 11.53 11.70 4.25
N TYR A 77 10.52 12.45 4.65
CA TYR A 77 9.67 13.21 3.71
C TYR A 77 10.34 14.54 3.35
N GLU A 78 10.47 14.83 2.05
CA GLU A 78 11.12 16.03 1.53
C GLU A 78 10.33 16.69 0.38
N PRO A 79 10.55 17.99 0.10
CA PRO A 79 9.87 18.68 -1.00
C PRO A 79 10.33 18.21 -2.40
N LEU A 80 9.39 17.74 -3.22
CA LEU A 80 9.61 17.38 -4.63
C LEU A 80 9.17 18.50 -5.59
N VAL A 81 7.87 18.66 -5.85
CA VAL A 81 7.34 19.78 -6.65
C VAL A 81 7.27 21.05 -5.81
N ALA A 82 7.03 20.92 -4.50
CA ALA A 82 7.13 22.04 -3.58
C ALA A 82 8.59 22.47 -3.39
N GLU A 83 8.79 23.78 -3.26
CA GLU A 83 10.00 24.39 -2.71
C GLU A 83 9.95 24.40 -1.18
N SER A 84 8.79 24.74 -0.60
CA SER A 84 8.57 24.70 0.84
C SER A 84 7.11 24.38 1.19
N VAL A 85 6.93 23.78 2.37
CA VAL A 85 5.63 23.52 3.01
C VAL A 85 5.74 24.00 4.45
N GLU A 86 5.13 25.15 4.74
CA GLU A 86 5.36 25.88 5.99
C GLU A 86 4.05 26.10 6.76
N SER A 87 4.11 25.96 8.08
CA SER A 87 3.04 26.36 8.99
C SER A 87 3.61 26.74 10.35
N LYS A 88 2.94 27.66 11.05
CA LYS A 88 3.28 28.07 12.43
C LYS A 88 2.38 27.43 13.48
N ASP A 89 1.30 26.79 13.05
CA ASP A 89 0.22 26.30 13.92
C ASP A 89 -0.29 24.91 13.50
N ALA A 90 0.40 24.27 12.55
CA ALA A 90 0.04 23.02 11.89
C ALA A 90 -1.39 23.01 11.29
N LYS A 91 -2.05 24.16 11.15
CA LYS A 91 -3.44 24.28 10.68
C LYS A 91 -3.53 25.09 9.40
N ASN A 92 -2.85 26.23 9.36
CA ASN A 92 -2.73 27.10 8.21
C ASN A 92 -1.38 26.84 7.55
N TRP A 93 -1.40 26.28 6.35
CA TRP A 93 -0.23 25.87 5.60
C TRP A 93 -0.05 26.73 4.36
N THR A 94 1.19 27.12 4.08
CA THR A 94 1.60 27.77 2.84
C THR A 94 2.58 26.85 2.12
N ILE A 95 2.24 26.49 0.89
CA ILE A 95 3.04 25.65 0.02
C ILE A 95 3.53 26.51 -1.13
N LYS A 96 4.84 26.57 -1.33
CA LYS A 96 5.46 27.23 -2.49
C LYS A 96 5.92 26.20 -3.48
N LEU A 97 5.71 26.43 -4.77
CA LEU A 97 6.11 25.52 -5.84
C LEU A 97 7.48 25.92 -6.42
N LYS A 98 8.31 24.92 -6.76
CA LYS A 98 9.54 25.15 -7.54
C LYS A 98 9.21 25.67 -8.94
N ASP A 99 10.16 26.37 -9.55
CA ASP A 99 10.11 26.75 -10.96
C ASP A 99 10.42 25.56 -11.88
N GLY A 100 10.01 25.67 -13.15
CA GLY A 100 10.39 24.72 -14.21
C GLY A 100 9.59 23.41 -14.29
N TRP A 101 8.64 23.18 -13.39
CA TRP A 101 7.76 22.01 -13.46
C TRP A 101 6.74 22.10 -14.59
N THR A 102 6.62 21.02 -15.38
CA THR A 102 5.66 20.90 -16.48
C THR A 102 4.96 19.54 -16.41
N PHE A 103 3.78 19.48 -17.01
CA PHE A 103 3.18 18.23 -17.44
C PHE A 103 3.91 17.68 -18.66
N GLN A 104 3.63 16.43 -19.01
CA GLN A 104 4.24 15.73 -20.13
C GLN A 104 3.87 16.31 -21.50
N ASP A 105 2.81 17.12 -21.60
CA ASP A 105 2.44 17.88 -22.80
C ASP A 105 3.14 19.25 -22.91
N GLY A 106 3.98 19.60 -21.93
CA GLY A 106 4.73 20.85 -21.87
C GLY A 106 3.96 22.01 -21.21
N THR A 107 2.71 21.82 -20.81
CA THR A 107 1.99 22.84 -20.03
C THR A 107 2.60 22.99 -18.62
N PRO A 108 2.65 24.20 -18.06
CA PRO A 108 3.26 24.41 -16.74
C PRO A 108 2.42 23.78 -15.63
N VAL A 109 3.09 23.22 -14.61
CA VAL A 109 2.45 22.86 -13.34
C VAL A 109 2.41 24.11 -12.45
N THR A 110 1.21 24.53 -12.10
CA THR A 110 0.96 25.71 -11.24
C THR A 110 0.18 25.30 -10.00
N SER A 111 0.03 26.24 -9.06
CA SER A 111 -0.83 26.08 -7.89
C SER A 111 -2.27 25.70 -8.27
N ALA A 112 -2.83 26.30 -9.32
CA ALA A 112 -4.15 25.98 -9.84
C ALA A 112 -4.26 24.51 -10.28
N SER A 113 -3.19 23.94 -10.87
CA SER A 113 -3.15 22.52 -11.26
C SER A 113 -3.39 21.55 -10.09
N PHE A 114 -2.96 21.94 -8.89
CA PHE A 114 -3.21 21.18 -7.66
C PHE A 114 -4.59 21.49 -7.07
N VAL A 115 -4.91 22.78 -6.90
CA VAL A 115 -6.17 23.20 -6.26
C VAL A 115 -7.40 22.67 -7.03
N ASP A 116 -7.39 22.75 -8.36
CA ASP A 116 -8.49 22.26 -9.19
C ASP A 116 -8.61 20.72 -9.13
N ALA A 117 -7.47 20.01 -9.09
CA ALA A 117 -7.43 18.57 -8.93
C ALA A 117 -7.95 18.11 -7.56
N TRP A 118 -7.60 18.84 -6.50
CA TRP A 118 -8.03 18.57 -5.14
C TRP A 118 -9.54 18.81 -4.97
N ASN A 119 -10.05 19.93 -5.50
CA ASN A 119 -11.48 20.19 -5.53
C ASN A 119 -12.25 19.09 -6.27
N LYS A 120 -11.75 18.66 -7.42
CA LYS A 120 -12.36 17.57 -8.19
C LYS A 120 -12.33 16.24 -7.45
N THR A 121 -11.24 15.92 -6.76
CA THR A 121 -11.10 14.67 -5.99
C THR A 121 -11.99 14.69 -4.73
N ALA A 122 -12.05 15.82 -4.04
CA ALA A 122 -12.84 16.02 -2.83
C ALA A 122 -14.35 16.16 -3.07
N TYR A 123 -14.79 16.37 -4.31
CA TYR A 123 -16.21 16.49 -4.65
C TYR A 123 -16.92 15.14 -4.64
N GLY A 124 -17.72 14.89 -3.59
CA GLY A 124 -18.37 13.61 -3.31
C GLY A 124 -19.10 12.95 -4.49
N PRO A 125 -19.89 13.69 -5.30
CA PRO A 125 -20.59 13.10 -6.44
C PRO A 125 -19.69 12.49 -7.51
N ASN A 126 -18.39 12.80 -7.54
CA ASN A 126 -17.46 12.15 -8.46
C ASN A 126 -17.14 10.71 -8.04
N ALA A 127 -17.33 10.35 -6.75
CA ALA A 127 -17.04 9.03 -6.19
C ALA A 127 -15.60 8.53 -6.47
N TRP A 128 -14.62 9.43 -6.44
CA TRP A 128 -13.21 9.06 -6.61
C TRP A 128 -12.67 8.45 -5.33
N GLN A 129 -11.89 7.38 -5.44
CA GLN A 129 -11.31 6.68 -4.30
C GLN A 129 -10.50 7.63 -3.38
N GLY A 130 -9.78 8.59 -3.98
CA GLY A 130 -8.95 9.54 -3.25
C GLY A 130 -9.71 10.55 -2.37
N ASN A 131 -11.04 10.64 -2.50
CA ASN A 131 -11.89 11.62 -1.83
C ASN A 131 -11.67 11.72 -0.30
N GLY A 132 -11.57 10.58 0.39
CA GLY A 132 -11.40 10.54 1.85
C GLY A 132 -10.12 11.19 2.36
N SER A 133 -9.12 11.41 1.49
CA SER A 133 -7.88 12.10 1.82
C SER A 133 -8.09 13.57 2.19
N PHE A 134 -9.24 14.14 1.83
CA PHE A 134 -9.57 15.55 2.05
C PHE A 134 -10.41 15.81 3.31
N THR A 135 -10.71 14.79 4.12
CA THR A 135 -11.57 14.88 5.31
C THR A 135 -11.10 15.92 6.34
N THR A 136 -9.80 16.18 6.42
CA THR A 136 -9.21 17.15 7.35
C THR A 136 -9.18 18.59 6.81
N PHE A 137 -9.58 18.84 5.56
CA PHE A 137 -9.54 20.16 4.93
C PHE A 137 -10.79 20.97 5.27
N GLU A 138 -10.61 22.28 5.50
CA GLU A 138 -11.73 23.19 5.71
C GLU A 138 -12.62 23.24 4.47
N GLY A 139 -13.93 23.04 4.68
CA GLY A 139 -14.94 22.99 3.63
C GLY A 139 -15.30 21.59 3.13
N TYR A 140 -14.55 20.53 3.49
CA TYR A 140 -14.81 19.16 3.01
C TYR A 140 -16.26 18.68 3.21
N SER A 141 -16.84 18.97 4.38
CA SER A 141 -18.22 18.57 4.71
C SER A 141 -19.29 19.26 3.87
N ASP A 142 -18.98 20.41 3.26
CA ASP A 142 -19.89 21.08 2.32
C ASP A 142 -19.86 20.45 0.93
N LEU A 143 -18.81 19.71 0.57
CA LEU A 143 -18.73 18.89 -0.65
C LEU A 143 -19.29 17.48 -0.44
N ASN A 144 -19.32 17.01 0.82
CA ASN A 144 -19.68 15.65 1.21
C ASN A 144 -20.67 15.65 2.39
N PRO A 145 -21.87 16.24 2.24
CA PRO A 145 -22.85 16.26 3.30
C PRO A 145 -23.36 14.83 3.59
N ALA A 146 -23.57 14.50 4.87
CA ALA A 146 -24.13 13.21 5.26
C ALA A 146 -25.53 12.96 4.67
N GLU A 147 -26.30 14.02 4.46
CA GLU A 147 -27.60 14.00 3.79
C GLU A 147 -27.74 15.21 2.83
N GLY A 148 -28.32 14.97 1.66
CA GLY A 148 -28.60 15.99 0.66
C GLY A 148 -27.49 16.17 -0.39
N GLU A 149 -27.64 17.21 -1.21
CA GLU A 149 -26.70 17.54 -2.29
C GLU A 149 -25.54 18.43 -1.76
N PRO A 150 -24.34 18.34 -2.33
CA PRO A 150 -23.23 19.23 -1.99
C PRO A 150 -23.60 20.71 -2.13
N LYS A 151 -23.13 21.54 -1.19
CA LYS A 151 -23.36 22.99 -1.19
C LYS A 151 -22.40 23.75 -2.10
N THR A 152 -21.24 23.16 -2.35
CA THR A 152 -20.16 23.72 -3.18
C THR A 152 -19.42 22.61 -3.91
N LYS A 153 -18.58 22.98 -4.87
CA LYS A 153 -17.65 22.10 -5.57
C LYS A 153 -16.19 22.31 -5.16
N GLU A 154 -15.96 23.28 -4.27
CA GLU A 154 -14.63 23.76 -3.91
C GLU A 154 -14.45 23.74 -2.39
N LEU A 155 -13.29 23.26 -1.95
CA LEU A 155 -12.83 23.32 -0.56
C LEU A 155 -12.58 24.78 -0.18
N SER A 156 -13.33 25.31 0.78
CA SER A 156 -13.17 26.71 1.22
C SER A 156 -11.80 26.99 1.85
N GLY A 157 -11.17 25.96 2.40
CA GLY A 157 -9.82 26.03 2.97
C GLY A 157 -8.68 25.98 1.97
N VAL A 158 -8.92 25.79 0.67
CA VAL A 158 -7.85 25.63 -0.32
C VAL A 158 -7.91 26.76 -1.33
N ARG A 159 -6.79 27.46 -1.54
CA ARG A 159 -6.71 28.53 -2.54
C ARG A 159 -5.34 28.63 -3.20
N ALA A 160 -5.34 29.14 -4.43
CA ALA A 160 -4.15 29.46 -5.21
C ALA A 160 -4.12 30.99 -5.44
N PRO A 161 -3.52 31.80 -4.54
CA PRO A 161 -3.51 33.26 -4.69
C PRO A 161 -2.65 33.75 -5.87
N ASP A 162 -1.70 32.94 -6.32
CA ASP A 162 -0.85 33.13 -7.50
C ASP A 162 -0.39 31.76 -8.03
N ASP A 163 0.29 31.73 -9.18
CA ASP A 163 0.69 30.50 -9.89
C ASP A 163 1.64 29.57 -9.11
N LYS A 164 2.25 30.05 -8.02
CA LYS A 164 3.32 29.34 -7.29
C LYS A 164 3.04 29.16 -5.81
N THR A 165 1.88 29.60 -5.34
CA THR A 165 1.49 29.50 -3.93
C THR A 165 0.18 28.74 -3.81
N ILE A 166 0.15 27.72 -2.96
CA ILE A 166 -1.08 27.08 -2.48
C ILE A 166 -1.20 27.39 -1.00
N GLU A 167 -2.35 27.87 -0.58
CA GLU A 167 -2.67 28.02 0.83
C GLU A 167 -3.76 27.04 1.23
N VAL A 168 -3.55 26.37 2.36
CA VAL A 168 -4.43 25.33 2.89
C VAL A 168 -4.76 25.60 4.35
N THR A 169 -6.05 25.56 4.67
CA THR A 169 -6.55 25.57 6.04
C THR A 169 -7.19 24.22 6.36
N LEU A 170 -6.72 23.60 7.43
CA LEU A 170 -7.26 22.36 7.97
C LEU A 170 -8.35 22.64 9.01
N ASN A 171 -9.22 21.67 9.27
CA ASN A 171 -10.26 21.76 10.30
C ASN A 171 -9.66 21.84 11.72
N ALA A 172 -8.52 21.19 11.94
CA ALA A 172 -7.74 21.18 13.17
C ALA A 172 -6.23 21.13 12.85
N PRO A 173 -5.35 21.52 13.79
CA PRO A 173 -3.91 21.34 13.66
C PRO A 173 -3.54 19.87 13.34
N ASN A 174 -2.70 19.67 12.32
CA ASN A 174 -2.15 18.37 11.95
C ASN A 174 -0.74 18.51 11.35
N ALA A 175 0.27 18.15 12.13
CA ALA A 175 1.69 18.19 11.77
C ALA A 175 2.06 17.15 10.70
N ASP A 176 1.22 16.13 10.46
CA ASP A 176 1.44 15.13 9.41
C ASP A 176 0.98 15.61 8.02
N PHE A 177 0.40 16.80 7.91
CA PHE A 177 -0.08 17.34 6.63
C PHE A 177 0.97 17.30 5.49
N PRO A 178 2.26 17.61 5.72
CA PRO A 178 3.28 17.44 4.68
C PRO A 178 3.41 16.01 4.16
N MET A 179 3.21 14.99 5.00
CA MET A 179 3.25 13.58 4.59
C MET A 179 2.06 13.24 3.69
N LEU A 180 0.87 13.79 3.97
CA LEU A 180 -0.30 13.62 3.10
C LEU A 180 -0.05 14.15 1.68
N LEU A 181 0.72 15.24 1.55
CA LEU A 181 1.10 15.83 0.27
C LEU A 181 2.01 14.94 -0.59
N SER A 182 2.44 13.78 -0.11
CA SER A 182 3.20 12.78 -0.87
C SER A 182 2.32 11.68 -1.50
N THR A 183 0.99 11.78 -1.39
CA THR A 183 0.06 10.69 -1.75
C THR A 183 -0.69 10.96 -3.05
N ASN A 184 -1.01 9.89 -3.79
CA ASN A 184 -1.63 9.96 -5.12
C ASN A 184 -2.94 10.76 -5.23
N PRO A 185 -3.82 10.79 -4.21
CA PRO A 185 -5.03 11.63 -4.24
C PRO A 185 -4.75 13.13 -4.38
N LEU A 186 -3.55 13.59 -4.04
CA LEU A 186 -3.14 14.99 -4.10
C LEU A 186 -2.30 15.33 -5.35
N CYS A 187 -2.19 14.42 -6.31
CA CYS A 187 -1.53 14.69 -7.60
C CYS A 187 -2.20 15.83 -8.37
N PRO A 188 -1.44 16.64 -9.12
CA PRO A 188 -2.01 17.71 -9.93
C PRO A 188 -2.68 17.12 -11.18
N LEU A 189 -3.58 17.90 -11.80
CA LEU A 189 -4.18 17.58 -13.09
C LEU A 189 -4.00 18.76 -14.06
N PRO A 190 -3.70 18.51 -15.35
CA PRO A 190 -3.67 19.54 -16.37
C PRO A 190 -5.09 19.96 -16.77
N GLN A 191 -5.22 21.13 -17.40
CA GLN A 191 -6.52 21.66 -17.86
C GLN A 191 -7.30 20.67 -18.75
N ALA A 192 -6.59 19.86 -19.56
CA ALA A 192 -7.17 18.83 -20.41
C ALA A 192 -8.05 17.82 -19.65
N ALA A 193 -7.73 17.54 -18.37
CA ALA A 193 -8.51 16.64 -17.50
C ALA A 193 -9.88 17.20 -17.11
N PHE A 194 -10.11 18.50 -17.34
CA PHE A 194 -11.34 19.21 -17.06
C PHE A 194 -12.12 19.49 -18.34
N ASP A 195 -11.42 19.84 -19.43
CA ASP A 195 -12.03 20.16 -20.71
C ASP A 195 -12.68 18.94 -21.38
N ASN A 196 -12.04 17.76 -21.31
CA ASN A 196 -12.59 16.52 -21.84
C ASN A 196 -12.23 15.30 -20.96
N PRO A 197 -12.93 15.13 -19.82
CA PRO A 197 -12.56 14.12 -18.82
C PRO A 197 -12.60 12.67 -19.35
N GLU A 198 -13.55 12.35 -20.22
CA GLU A 198 -13.69 10.99 -20.77
C GLU A 198 -12.54 10.62 -21.72
N GLU A 199 -12.07 11.58 -22.52
CA GLU A 199 -10.94 11.35 -23.41
C GLU A 199 -9.62 11.37 -22.66
N TYR A 200 -9.50 12.26 -21.67
CA TYR A 200 -8.34 12.32 -20.78
C TYR A 200 -8.14 11.01 -20.02
N GLU A 201 -9.21 10.34 -19.59
CA GLU A 201 -9.12 9.05 -18.90
C GLU A 201 -8.44 7.96 -19.75
N LYS A 202 -8.62 8.01 -21.08
CA LYS A 202 -8.04 7.03 -22.01
C LYS A 202 -6.57 7.30 -22.31
N ASN A 203 -6.15 8.56 -22.22
CA ASN A 203 -4.80 9.01 -22.55
C ASN A 203 -4.34 10.07 -21.53
N PRO A 204 -4.15 9.70 -20.25
CA PRO A 204 -3.82 10.66 -19.21
C PRO A 204 -2.40 11.23 -19.37
N ILE A 205 -2.25 12.51 -19.01
CA ILE A 205 -0.99 13.24 -19.08
C ILE A 205 -0.54 13.53 -17.64
N GLY A 206 0.53 12.87 -17.21
CA GLY A 206 1.08 13.04 -15.87
C GLY A 206 2.07 14.20 -15.77
N ASN A 207 2.57 14.41 -14.56
CA ASN A 207 3.78 15.17 -14.27
C ASN A 207 4.88 14.29 -13.65
N GLY A 208 4.66 12.98 -13.53
CA GLY A 208 5.60 12.01 -12.95
C GLY A 208 6.66 11.48 -13.91
N PRO A 209 7.58 10.64 -13.42
CA PRO A 209 8.75 10.15 -14.16
C PRO A 209 8.42 9.20 -15.33
N TYR A 210 7.19 8.69 -15.44
CA TYR A 210 6.73 7.88 -16.56
C TYR A 210 5.49 8.47 -17.22
N LYS A 211 5.39 8.29 -18.54
CA LYS A 211 4.22 8.59 -19.37
C LYS A 211 3.38 7.34 -19.55
N PHE A 212 2.07 7.52 -19.55
CA PHE A 212 1.16 6.47 -20.00
C PHE A 212 1.27 6.27 -21.52
N THR A 213 1.35 5.02 -21.96
CA THR A 213 1.44 4.67 -23.39
C THR A 213 0.19 3.94 -23.88
N SER A 214 -0.18 2.85 -23.21
CA SER A 214 -1.33 2.03 -23.61
C SER A 214 -1.92 1.22 -22.45
N TRP A 215 -3.19 0.85 -22.60
CA TRP A 215 -3.87 -0.11 -21.75
C TRP A 215 -4.62 -1.12 -22.62
N ASP A 216 -4.12 -2.35 -22.64
CA ASP A 216 -4.82 -3.49 -23.22
C ASP A 216 -5.57 -4.21 -22.08
N HIS A 217 -6.89 -3.99 -22.01
CA HIS A 217 -7.72 -4.46 -20.90
C HIS A 217 -7.64 -5.97 -20.71
N GLY A 218 -7.35 -6.39 -19.47
CA GLY A 218 -7.14 -7.79 -19.11
C GLY A 218 -5.77 -8.36 -19.53
N VAL A 219 -4.89 -7.56 -20.13
CA VAL A 219 -3.56 -7.99 -20.61
C VAL A 219 -2.44 -7.19 -19.91
N GLN A 220 -2.31 -5.89 -20.18
CA GLN A 220 -1.24 -5.07 -19.62
C GLN A 220 -1.50 -3.56 -19.69
N VAL A 221 -0.77 -2.81 -18.85
CA VAL A 221 -0.60 -1.35 -18.97
C VAL A 221 0.86 -1.06 -19.26
N ASP A 222 1.12 -0.26 -20.29
CA ASP A 222 2.46 0.12 -20.73
C ASP A 222 2.75 1.58 -20.38
N LEU A 223 3.92 1.80 -19.78
CA LEU A 223 4.43 3.12 -19.45
C LEU A 223 5.84 3.30 -20.02
N GLU A 224 6.17 4.49 -20.49
CA GLU A 224 7.51 4.84 -20.96
C GLU A 224 8.17 5.88 -20.04
N LYS A 225 9.48 5.76 -19.82
CA LYS A 225 10.23 6.70 -18.99
C LYS A 225 10.26 8.08 -19.63
N TRP A 226 9.93 9.12 -18.87
CA TRP A 226 10.05 10.50 -19.32
C TRP A 226 11.47 11.02 -19.08
N LYS A 227 12.30 11.02 -20.13
CA LYS A 227 13.71 11.43 -20.04
C LYS A 227 13.90 12.89 -19.65
N GLU A 228 12.94 13.75 -19.99
CA GLU A 228 12.94 15.18 -19.66
C GLU A 228 12.18 15.51 -18.37
N PHE A 229 11.95 14.51 -17.50
CA PHE A 229 11.29 14.70 -16.20
C PHE A 229 12.01 15.78 -15.36
N PRO A 230 11.32 16.88 -14.98
CA PRO A 230 11.94 17.99 -14.24
C PRO A 230 12.53 17.59 -12.89
N GLY A 231 11.98 16.56 -12.23
CA GLY A 231 12.46 16.03 -10.96
C GLY A 231 13.58 14.98 -11.09
N GLY A 232 14.30 14.94 -12.22
CA GLY A 232 15.28 13.90 -12.52
C GLY A 232 16.40 13.73 -11.47
N GLU A 233 16.76 14.78 -10.73
CA GLU A 233 17.76 14.68 -9.66
C GLU A 233 17.27 13.84 -8.46
N ALA A 234 15.97 13.91 -8.14
CA ALA A 234 15.35 13.12 -7.07
C ALA A 234 14.91 11.72 -7.55
N PHE A 235 15.02 11.44 -8.85
CA PHE A 235 14.64 10.18 -9.46
C PHE A 235 15.88 9.39 -9.90
N SER A 236 16.33 8.48 -9.05
CA SER A 236 17.38 7.51 -9.39
C SER A 236 16.78 6.18 -9.86
N GLY A 237 17.42 5.56 -10.85
CA GLY A 237 17.01 4.25 -11.41
C GLY A 237 15.95 4.34 -12.50
N GLY A 238 15.06 3.33 -12.54
CA GLY A 238 13.95 3.18 -13.48
C GLY A 238 14.35 2.62 -14.85
N ALA A 239 13.67 1.56 -15.27
CA ALA A 239 13.71 0.97 -16.62
C ALA A 239 13.22 1.94 -17.70
N GLU A 240 13.60 1.73 -18.97
CA GLU A 240 13.18 2.58 -20.09
C GLU A 240 11.67 2.47 -20.37
N SER A 241 11.10 1.29 -20.12
CA SER A 241 9.65 1.07 -20.12
C SER A 241 9.24 0.16 -18.96
N LEU A 242 7.98 0.32 -18.54
CA LEU A 242 7.35 -0.52 -17.54
C LEU A 242 6.14 -1.21 -18.17
N VAL A 243 6.05 -2.53 -17.97
CA VAL A 243 4.93 -3.34 -18.46
C VAL A 243 4.22 -3.96 -17.27
N ALA A 244 3.12 -3.34 -16.84
CA ALA A 244 2.30 -3.83 -15.75
C ALA A 244 1.34 -4.91 -16.28
N LYS A 245 1.73 -6.18 -16.16
CA LYS A 245 0.96 -7.33 -16.63
C LYS A 245 -0.19 -7.67 -15.70
N ILE A 246 -1.37 -7.84 -16.28
CA ILE A 246 -2.63 -7.98 -15.56
C ILE A 246 -2.91 -9.47 -15.31
N TYR A 247 -3.03 -9.84 -14.03
CA TYR A 247 -3.32 -11.21 -13.62
C TYR A 247 -4.57 -11.26 -12.73
N THR A 248 -5.36 -12.32 -12.90
CA THR A 248 -6.52 -12.61 -12.03
C THR A 248 -6.14 -13.34 -10.74
N GLY A 249 -4.93 -13.87 -10.66
CA GLY A 249 -4.40 -14.58 -9.50
C GLY A 249 -2.89 -14.74 -9.54
N ILE A 250 -2.27 -14.78 -8.37
CA ILE A 250 -0.81 -14.75 -8.21
C ILE A 250 -0.10 -16.01 -8.76
N ASP A 251 -0.77 -17.17 -8.80
CA ASP A 251 -0.20 -18.40 -9.35
C ASP A 251 0.09 -18.31 -10.87
N ALA A 252 -0.72 -17.53 -11.60
CA ALA A 252 -0.48 -17.27 -13.03
C ALA A 252 0.75 -16.38 -13.23
N ALA A 253 0.88 -15.32 -12.41
CA ALA A 253 2.08 -14.48 -12.39
C ALA A 253 3.33 -15.30 -12.05
N TYR A 254 3.23 -16.25 -11.12
CA TYR A 254 4.32 -17.18 -10.79
C TYR A 254 4.73 -18.08 -11.95
N THR A 255 3.74 -18.58 -12.69
CA THR A 255 4.02 -19.38 -13.88
C THR A 255 4.77 -18.57 -14.93
N ASP A 256 4.37 -17.32 -15.18
CA ASP A 256 5.07 -16.45 -16.12
C ASP A 256 6.47 -16.06 -15.64
N PHE A 257 6.63 -15.78 -14.35
CA PHE A 257 7.94 -15.47 -13.76
C PHE A 257 8.92 -16.62 -13.95
N THR A 258 8.52 -17.84 -13.58
CA THR A 258 9.37 -19.05 -13.74
C THR A 258 9.66 -19.38 -15.21
N ALA A 259 8.78 -18.99 -16.13
CA ALA A 259 8.99 -19.11 -17.57
C ALA A 259 9.88 -18.00 -18.16
N GLY A 260 10.26 -16.97 -17.39
CA GLY A 260 11.03 -15.82 -17.87
C GLY A 260 10.19 -14.77 -18.61
N ASN A 261 8.86 -14.82 -18.49
CA ASN A 261 7.93 -13.87 -19.09
C ASN A 261 7.54 -12.73 -18.14
N LEU A 262 8.00 -12.72 -16.90
CA LEU A 262 7.73 -11.67 -15.91
C LEU A 262 9.01 -11.38 -15.11
N ASP A 263 9.39 -10.11 -15.00
CA ASP A 263 10.64 -9.73 -14.33
C ASP A 263 10.48 -9.55 -12.83
N MET A 264 9.33 -9.04 -12.41
CA MET A 264 9.07 -8.76 -11.01
C MET A 264 7.67 -9.21 -10.60
N MET A 265 7.57 -9.72 -9.38
CA MET A 265 6.29 -10.11 -8.80
C MET A 265 6.24 -9.72 -7.34
N ARG A 266 5.10 -9.24 -6.87
CA ARG A 266 4.80 -8.99 -5.45
C ARG A 266 3.60 -9.78 -4.96
N ASN A 267 3.44 -9.80 -3.64
CA ASN A 267 2.35 -10.48 -2.93
C ASN A 267 2.39 -12.00 -3.10
N SER A 268 3.60 -12.57 -3.11
CA SER A 268 3.83 -14.02 -3.17
C SER A 268 3.35 -14.71 -1.90
N THR A 269 2.53 -15.76 -2.05
CA THR A 269 2.06 -16.56 -0.92
C THR A 269 3.19 -17.35 -0.25
N PRO A 270 3.02 -17.83 1.00
CA PRO A 270 3.98 -18.73 1.64
C PRO A 270 4.34 -19.96 0.79
N GLN A 271 3.36 -20.50 0.08
CA GLN A 271 3.53 -21.66 -0.79
C GLN A 271 4.36 -21.32 -2.04
N ILE A 272 4.12 -20.15 -2.65
CA ILE A 272 4.91 -19.66 -3.78
C ILE A 272 6.36 -19.43 -3.36
N VAL A 273 6.59 -18.78 -2.21
CA VAL A 273 7.94 -18.52 -1.71
C VAL A 273 8.72 -19.81 -1.48
N GLU A 274 8.13 -20.82 -0.84
CA GLU A 274 8.79 -22.12 -0.67
C GLU A 274 9.11 -22.80 -2.01
N LYS A 275 8.19 -22.73 -2.97
CA LYS A 275 8.40 -23.30 -4.32
C LYS A 275 9.53 -22.55 -5.06
N ALA A 276 9.57 -21.23 -4.95
CA ALA A 276 10.55 -20.36 -5.61
C ALA A 276 11.99 -20.69 -5.21
N LYS A 277 12.22 -21.07 -3.94
CA LYS A 277 13.56 -21.50 -3.46
C LYS A 277 14.14 -22.62 -4.31
N THR A 278 13.29 -23.52 -4.80
CA THR A 278 13.69 -24.66 -5.64
C THR A 278 13.66 -24.31 -7.13
N ASP A 279 12.60 -23.62 -7.59
CA ASP A 279 12.39 -23.38 -9.02
C ASP A 279 13.35 -22.32 -9.60
N VAL A 280 13.65 -21.26 -8.84
CA VAL A 280 14.39 -20.07 -9.32
C VAL A 280 15.55 -19.67 -8.40
N GLY A 281 15.65 -20.27 -7.21
CA GLY A 281 16.71 -20.01 -6.23
C GLY A 281 16.35 -18.93 -5.21
N GLU A 282 16.99 -18.99 -4.04
CA GLU A 282 16.71 -18.06 -2.93
C GLU A 282 17.05 -16.60 -3.27
N ASP A 283 18.07 -16.35 -4.11
CA ASP A 283 18.49 -14.99 -4.51
C ASP A 283 17.43 -14.23 -5.33
N ALA A 284 16.47 -14.96 -5.92
CA ALA A 284 15.35 -14.36 -6.65
C ALA A 284 14.25 -13.85 -5.71
N ILE A 285 14.25 -14.28 -4.44
CA ILE A 285 13.24 -13.94 -3.44
C ILE A 285 13.67 -12.68 -2.72
N TYR A 286 12.77 -11.70 -2.58
CA TYR A 286 12.98 -10.53 -1.74
C TYR A 286 11.84 -10.39 -0.73
N GLU A 287 12.20 -9.89 0.46
CA GLU A 287 11.24 -9.44 1.46
C GLU A 287 10.86 -8.00 1.15
N VAL A 288 9.58 -7.71 1.25
CA VAL A 288 9.03 -6.36 1.25
C VAL A 288 8.57 -6.08 2.68
N GLN A 289 9.44 -5.43 3.44
CA GLN A 289 9.19 -4.99 4.81
C GLN A 289 8.30 -3.77 4.81
N THR A 290 7.05 -3.93 4.39
CA THR A 290 6.11 -2.80 4.27
C THR A 290 5.93 -2.10 5.61
N GLY A 291 5.87 -2.85 6.72
CA GLY A 291 5.67 -2.33 8.07
C GLY A 291 4.42 -1.45 8.20
N SER A 292 3.56 -1.47 7.18
CA SER A 292 2.53 -0.47 6.93
C SER A 292 1.15 -0.98 7.28
N LYS A 293 1.04 -2.25 7.67
CA LYS A 293 -0.20 -2.90 8.03
C LYS A 293 -0.02 -3.72 9.29
N GLN A 294 -1.12 -3.89 10.02
CA GLN A 294 -1.18 -4.72 11.21
C GLN A 294 -2.50 -5.47 11.26
N ASP A 295 -2.40 -6.78 11.43
CA ASP A 295 -3.51 -7.65 11.77
C ASP A 295 -3.85 -7.49 13.25
N SER A 296 -5.13 -7.40 13.56
CA SER A 296 -5.64 -7.29 14.92
C SER A 296 -6.95 -8.04 15.10
N LEU A 297 -7.22 -8.46 16.33
CA LEU A 297 -8.55 -8.87 16.75
C LEU A 297 -9.18 -7.71 17.52
N GLN A 298 -10.20 -7.09 16.94
CA GLN A 298 -10.87 -5.90 17.45
C GLN A 298 -12.14 -6.28 18.23
N PHE A 299 -12.41 -5.58 19.33
CA PHE A 299 -13.50 -5.88 20.26
C PHE A 299 -14.48 -4.69 20.32
N PRO A 300 -15.70 -4.83 19.77
CA PRO A 300 -16.70 -3.76 19.87
C PRO A 300 -17.16 -3.52 21.31
N GLU A 301 -16.93 -2.33 21.87
CA GLU A 301 -17.25 -2.03 23.28
C GLU A 301 -18.75 -1.89 23.55
N TYR A 302 -19.57 -1.74 22.51
CA TYR A 302 -21.02 -1.77 22.63
C TYR A 302 -21.58 -3.18 22.90
N ILE A 303 -20.77 -4.23 22.72
CA ILE A 303 -21.11 -5.60 23.12
C ILE A 303 -20.64 -5.79 24.56
N GLU A 304 -21.58 -5.90 25.50
CA GLU A 304 -21.33 -5.88 26.95
C GLU A 304 -20.31 -6.94 27.38
N GLU A 305 -20.39 -8.13 26.80
CA GLU A 305 -19.53 -9.28 27.10
C GLU A 305 -18.06 -9.07 26.66
N LEU A 306 -17.81 -8.15 25.71
CA LEU A 306 -16.47 -7.86 25.18
C LEU A 306 -15.82 -6.60 25.79
N ARG A 307 -16.55 -5.88 26.65
CA ARG A 307 -16.11 -4.60 27.22
C ARG A 307 -15.01 -4.75 28.27
N ASN A 308 -14.89 -5.91 28.92
CA ASN A 308 -13.95 -6.08 30.02
C ASN A 308 -12.49 -6.19 29.51
N PRO A 309 -11.58 -5.28 29.89
CA PRO A 309 -10.18 -5.33 29.43
C PRO A 309 -9.43 -6.58 29.91
N ASP A 310 -9.77 -7.14 31.08
CA ASP A 310 -9.18 -8.41 31.53
C ASP A 310 -9.54 -9.56 30.58
N PHE A 311 -10.76 -9.58 30.02
CA PHE A 311 -11.15 -10.57 29.01
C PHE A 311 -10.33 -10.40 27.72
N ARG A 312 -10.19 -9.16 27.22
CA ARG A 312 -9.42 -8.87 26.00
C ARG A 312 -7.94 -9.24 26.16
N LYS A 313 -7.35 -8.94 27.31
CA LYS A 313 -5.99 -9.36 27.68
C LYS A 313 -5.88 -10.87 27.81
N ALA A 314 -6.88 -11.56 28.37
CA ALA A 314 -6.92 -13.02 28.41
C ALA A 314 -6.89 -13.63 27.00
N VAL A 315 -7.69 -13.10 26.07
CA VAL A 315 -7.66 -13.51 24.66
C VAL A 315 -6.28 -13.30 24.06
N SER A 316 -5.66 -12.13 24.26
CA SER A 316 -4.31 -11.85 23.76
C SER A 316 -3.24 -12.83 24.26
N LEU A 317 -3.22 -13.10 25.56
CA LEU A 317 -2.25 -13.99 26.20
C LEU A 317 -2.44 -15.46 25.81
N SER A 318 -3.62 -15.81 25.29
CA SER A 318 -3.96 -17.16 24.82
C SER A 318 -3.46 -17.47 23.41
N ILE A 319 -2.86 -16.51 22.70
CA ILE A 319 -2.44 -16.65 21.31
C ILE A 319 -0.91 -16.74 21.22
N ASP A 320 -0.40 -17.87 20.72
CA ASP A 320 1.01 -18.04 20.39
C ASP A 320 1.29 -17.48 18.98
N ARG A 321 1.52 -16.16 18.94
CA ARG A 321 1.80 -15.43 17.69
C ARG A 321 3.02 -16.00 16.97
N LYS A 322 4.10 -16.31 17.71
CA LYS A 322 5.34 -16.84 17.15
C LYS A 322 5.10 -18.20 16.48
N LYS A 323 4.46 -19.14 17.18
CA LYS A 323 4.13 -20.46 16.61
C LYS A 323 3.22 -20.34 15.40
N THR A 324 2.30 -19.39 15.40
CA THR A 324 1.41 -19.12 14.25
C THR A 324 2.23 -18.66 13.03
N VAL A 325 3.14 -17.71 13.22
CA VAL A 325 4.05 -17.23 12.18
C VAL A 325 4.92 -18.37 11.63
N ASP A 326 5.56 -19.14 12.50
CA ASP A 326 6.48 -20.22 12.10
C ASP A 326 5.73 -21.37 11.38
N ALA A 327 4.60 -21.79 11.94
CA ALA A 327 3.90 -22.99 11.46
C ALA A 327 3.03 -22.71 10.22
N LEU A 328 2.33 -21.58 10.20
CA LEU A 328 1.33 -21.27 9.18
C LEU A 328 1.82 -20.23 8.17
N LEU A 329 2.39 -19.11 8.64
CA LEU A 329 2.82 -18.02 7.76
C LEU A 329 4.22 -18.25 7.16
N LYS A 330 4.96 -19.27 7.62
CA LYS A 330 6.31 -19.62 7.15
C LYS A 330 7.28 -18.44 7.19
N GLY A 331 7.16 -17.58 8.20
CA GLY A 331 7.98 -16.38 8.35
C GLY A 331 7.46 -15.14 7.60
N GLN A 332 6.32 -15.23 6.89
CA GLN A 332 5.65 -14.09 6.24
C GLN A 332 4.81 -13.25 7.21
N GLY A 333 5.38 -12.93 8.36
CA GLY A 333 4.78 -12.06 9.35
C GLY A 333 5.69 -11.88 10.54
N MET A 334 5.52 -10.79 11.26
CA MET A 334 6.21 -10.50 12.51
C MET A 334 5.19 -10.52 13.65
N PRO A 335 5.40 -11.31 14.72
CA PRO A 335 4.57 -11.22 15.92
C PRO A 335 4.56 -9.78 16.43
N SER A 336 3.37 -9.18 16.58
CA SER A 336 3.27 -7.81 17.07
C SER A 336 3.16 -7.76 18.59
N ASP A 337 3.90 -6.84 19.19
CA ASP A 337 3.96 -6.52 20.62
C ASP A 337 3.59 -5.05 20.91
N SER A 338 3.02 -4.36 19.92
CA SER A 338 2.67 -2.95 19.94
C SER A 338 1.48 -2.73 18.99
N LEU A 339 0.80 -1.59 19.09
CA LEU A 339 -0.13 -1.14 18.05
C LEU A 339 0.60 -0.44 16.89
N LEU A 340 1.87 -0.12 17.08
CA LEU A 340 2.75 0.54 16.13
C LEU A 340 3.74 -0.45 15.51
N SER A 341 4.17 -0.15 14.30
CA SER A 341 5.21 -0.90 13.58
C SER A 341 6.61 -0.45 14.01
N PRO A 342 7.61 -1.36 14.10
CA PRO A 342 9.00 -1.02 14.43
C PRO A 342 9.67 -0.03 13.47
N SER A 343 9.10 0.23 12.30
CA SER A 343 9.61 1.28 11.42
C SER A 343 9.24 2.68 11.87
N LEU A 344 8.32 2.86 12.83
CA LEU A 344 7.95 4.16 13.41
C LEU A 344 8.83 4.53 14.60
N GLU A 345 9.18 5.80 14.73
CA GLU A 345 9.98 6.28 15.85
C GLU A 345 9.27 6.19 17.21
N ALA A 346 7.94 6.32 17.23
CA ALA A 346 7.15 6.20 18.45
C ALA A 346 7.01 4.74 18.96
N TYR A 347 7.43 3.75 18.16
CA TYR A 347 7.38 2.33 18.54
C TYR A 347 8.22 2.06 19.80
N GLN A 348 7.67 1.29 20.73
CA GLN A 348 8.38 0.77 21.90
C GLN A 348 8.31 -0.75 21.91
N GLU A 349 9.47 -1.41 21.90
CA GLU A 349 9.55 -2.87 22.04
C GLU A 349 8.86 -3.31 23.35
N GLY A 350 7.96 -4.28 23.24
CA GLY A 350 7.20 -4.79 24.37
C GLY A 350 6.16 -3.83 24.95
N ALA A 351 5.72 -2.79 24.22
CA ALA A 351 4.68 -1.85 24.67
C ALA A 351 3.43 -2.57 25.20
N CYS A 352 3.06 -3.69 24.59
CA CYS A 352 1.96 -4.54 25.01
C CYS A 352 2.45 -5.71 25.87
N GLU A 353 2.47 -5.55 27.20
CA GLU A 353 2.82 -6.64 28.13
C GLU A 353 1.92 -7.88 27.98
N SER A 354 0.66 -7.68 27.56
CA SER A 354 -0.33 -8.75 27.36
C SER A 354 -0.26 -9.39 25.96
N CYS A 355 0.69 -9.00 25.11
CA CYS A 355 0.89 -9.56 23.76
C CYS A 355 1.92 -10.69 23.73
N THR A 356 2.29 -11.19 24.91
CA THR A 356 3.09 -12.40 25.11
C THR A 356 2.21 -13.64 25.18
N PHE A 357 2.76 -14.83 24.98
CA PHE A 357 2.01 -16.09 25.14
C PHE A 357 2.14 -16.62 26.58
N ASP A 358 1.05 -16.53 27.35
CA ASP A 358 0.97 -17.04 28.72
C ASP A 358 -0.45 -17.57 29.00
N PRO A 359 -0.73 -18.84 28.65
CA PRO A 359 -2.05 -19.43 28.83
C PRO A 359 -2.45 -19.58 30.31
N ALA A 360 -1.49 -19.58 31.25
CA ALA A 360 -1.79 -19.66 32.67
C ALA A 360 -2.33 -18.32 33.18
N LYS A 361 -1.65 -17.21 32.85
CA LYS A 361 -2.13 -15.84 33.14
C LYS A 361 -3.42 -15.53 32.38
N ALA A 362 -3.55 -16.01 31.14
CA ALA A 362 -4.78 -15.88 30.34
C ALA A 362 -6.01 -16.44 31.08
N LYS A 363 -5.92 -17.65 31.65
CA LYS A 363 -7.01 -18.24 32.46
C LYS A 363 -7.33 -17.44 33.71
N GLN A 364 -6.31 -16.91 34.41
CA GLN A 364 -6.53 -16.06 35.58
C GLN A 364 -7.30 -14.78 35.22
N LEU A 365 -6.95 -14.14 34.10
CA LEU A 365 -7.66 -12.94 33.63
C LEU A 365 -9.07 -13.26 33.10
N LEU A 366 -9.28 -14.44 32.51
CA LEU A 366 -10.61 -14.92 32.14
C LEU A 366 -11.51 -15.11 33.37
N GLU A 367 -11.00 -15.75 34.42
CA GLU A 367 -11.74 -15.91 35.68
C GLU A 367 -12.07 -14.55 36.31
N LYS A 368 -11.10 -13.62 36.31
CA LYS A 368 -11.28 -12.26 36.82
C LYS A 368 -12.30 -11.45 36.01
N SER A 369 -12.35 -11.65 34.69
CA SER A 369 -13.27 -10.93 33.83
C SER A 369 -14.72 -11.37 33.98
N GLY A 370 -14.94 -12.60 34.45
CA GLY A 370 -16.27 -13.19 34.63
C GLY A 370 -16.94 -13.63 33.32
N PHE A 371 -16.19 -13.70 32.22
CA PHE A 371 -16.73 -14.12 30.93
C PHE A 371 -17.09 -15.62 30.93
N THR A 372 -18.33 -15.95 30.59
CA THR A 372 -18.84 -17.33 30.51
C THR A 372 -19.52 -17.65 29.19
N GLY A 373 -19.42 -16.76 28.19
CA GLY A 373 -20.12 -16.85 26.91
C GLY A 373 -19.33 -17.58 25.83
N THR A 374 -19.83 -17.47 24.60
CA THR A 374 -19.15 -17.90 23.37
C THR A 374 -18.48 -16.68 22.74
N LEU A 375 -17.20 -16.78 22.39
CA LEU A 375 -16.52 -15.72 21.64
C LEU A 375 -16.84 -15.89 20.15
N GLN A 376 -17.67 -15.00 19.59
CA GLN A 376 -17.87 -14.90 18.15
C GLN A 376 -16.77 -14.07 17.50
N ILE A 377 -16.19 -14.54 16.38
CA ILE A 377 -15.20 -13.83 15.58
C ILE A 377 -15.69 -13.73 14.14
N SER A 378 -16.08 -12.52 13.72
CA SER A 378 -16.44 -12.23 12.33
C SER A 378 -15.22 -11.83 11.50
N TYR A 379 -15.20 -12.21 10.22
CA TYR A 379 -14.12 -11.85 9.31
C TYR A 379 -14.53 -11.95 7.84
N ALA A 380 -13.77 -11.28 6.98
CA ALA A 380 -13.98 -11.31 5.54
C ALA A 380 -13.56 -12.68 4.99
N SER A 381 -14.51 -13.41 4.43
CA SER A 381 -14.31 -14.72 3.81
C SER A 381 -13.46 -14.64 2.53
N GLY A 382 -12.70 -15.71 2.25
CA GLY A 382 -11.94 -15.85 1.00
C GLY A 382 -10.52 -15.29 1.06
N GLY A 383 -9.97 -15.09 2.26
CA GLY A 383 -8.65 -14.53 2.48
C GLY A 383 -7.92 -15.25 3.60
N SER A 384 -8.10 -14.77 4.83
CA SER A 384 -7.34 -15.20 6.02
C SER A 384 -7.97 -16.37 6.79
N ASP A 385 -8.85 -17.15 6.15
CA ASP A 385 -9.67 -18.19 6.79
C ASP A 385 -8.86 -19.20 7.62
N GLN A 386 -7.76 -19.72 7.08
CA GLN A 386 -6.91 -20.71 7.77
C GLN A 386 -6.20 -20.10 8.98
N LEU A 387 -5.76 -18.84 8.87
CA LEU A 387 -5.11 -18.11 9.95
C LEU A 387 -6.08 -17.89 11.11
N ILE A 388 -7.28 -17.40 10.79
CA ILE A 388 -8.31 -17.09 11.78
C ILE A 388 -8.81 -18.37 12.46
N GLN A 389 -8.92 -19.48 11.73
CA GLN A 389 -9.20 -20.80 12.31
C GLN A 389 -8.12 -21.27 13.29
N ALA A 390 -6.84 -21.05 12.98
CA ALA A 390 -5.74 -21.41 13.86
C ALA A 390 -5.73 -20.56 15.14
N ILE A 391 -6.02 -19.26 15.02
CA ILE A 391 -6.16 -18.34 16.17
C ILE A 391 -7.34 -18.75 17.05
N ALA A 392 -8.52 -18.98 16.46
CA ALA A 392 -9.71 -19.38 17.20
C ALA A 392 -9.53 -20.68 17.97
N ARG A 393 -8.83 -21.68 17.38
CA ARG A 393 -8.48 -22.93 18.07
C ARG A 393 -7.56 -22.69 19.26
N GLN A 394 -6.55 -21.83 19.11
CA GLN A 394 -5.65 -21.49 20.22
C GLN A 394 -6.42 -20.83 21.37
N ILE A 395 -7.29 -19.86 21.07
CA ILE A 395 -8.13 -19.21 22.09
C ILE A 395 -9.00 -20.25 22.80
N GLN A 396 -9.69 -21.10 22.05
CA GLN A 396 -10.54 -22.16 22.59
C GLN A 396 -9.76 -23.15 23.48
N ASP A 397 -8.63 -23.68 23.01
CA ASP A 397 -7.85 -24.68 23.74
C ASP A 397 -7.19 -24.09 25.00
N ASN A 398 -6.70 -22.86 24.92
CA ASN A 398 -5.97 -22.22 26.01
C ASN A 398 -6.89 -21.57 27.05
N LEU A 399 -8.08 -21.12 26.68
CA LEU A 399 -9.06 -20.53 27.62
C LEU A 399 -10.14 -21.50 28.07
N GLY A 400 -10.45 -22.54 27.28
CA GLY A 400 -11.55 -23.47 27.57
C GLY A 400 -12.95 -22.89 27.33
N ILE A 401 -13.06 -21.84 26.52
CA ILE A 401 -14.33 -21.24 26.09
C ILE A 401 -14.72 -21.71 24.69
N GLU A 402 -15.99 -21.62 24.32
CA GLU A 402 -16.40 -21.84 22.93
C GLU A 402 -16.02 -20.64 22.06
N VAL A 403 -15.43 -20.90 20.89
CA VAL A 403 -15.14 -19.87 19.88
C VAL A 403 -15.90 -20.19 18.59
N LYS A 404 -16.79 -19.28 18.18
CA LYS A 404 -17.59 -19.41 16.96
C LYS A 404 -17.06 -18.47 15.88
N LEU A 405 -16.72 -19.03 14.73
CA LEU A 405 -16.32 -18.27 13.56
C LEU A 405 -17.53 -17.86 12.73
N ASP A 406 -17.51 -16.61 12.23
CA ASP A 406 -18.55 -16.02 11.40
C ASP A 406 -17.94 -15.43 10.11
N PRO A 407 -17.59 -16.26 9.11
CA PRO A 407 -17.12 -15.79 7.81
C PRO A 407 -18.25 -15.11 7.04
N VAL A 408 -18.05 -13.86 6.65
CA VAL A 408 -19.02 -13.04 5.91
C VAL A 408 -18.39 -12.46 4.64
N LEU A 409 -19.20 -11.98 3.69
CA LEU A 409 -18.66 -11.32 2.50
C LEU A 409 -17.96 -10.00 2.89
N PRO A 410 -16.87 -9.59 2.21
CA PRO A 410 -16.16 -8.36 2.55
C PRO A 410 -17.04 -7.09 2.59
N THR A 411 -17.99 -6.98 1.65
CA THR A 411 -18.95 -5.86 1.60
C THR A 411 -19.92 -5.87 2.78
N GLU A 412 -20.42 -7.05 3.16
CA GLU A 412 -21.29 -7.23 4.32
C GLU A 412 -20.55 -6.91 5.62
N LEU A 413 -19.29 -7.34 5.76
CA LEU A 413 -18.49 -7.02 6.94
C LEU A 413 -18.28 -5.51 7.08
N SER A 414 -17.96 -4.83 5.99
CA SER A 414 -17.82 -3.37 5.96
C SER A 414 -19.13 -2.67 6.38
N GLU A 415 -20.28 -3.14 5.89
CA GLU A 415 -21.58 -2.60 6.31
C GLU A 415 -21.83 -2.82 7.81
N LYS A 416 -21.58 -4.03 8.33
CA LYS A 416 -21.76 -4.34 9.76
C LYS A 416 -20.85 -3.48 10.66
N ARG A 417 -19.59 -3.27 10.28
CA ARG A 417 -18.68 -2.34 10.98
C ARG A 417 -19.25 -0.93 10.98
N ASN A 418 -19.53 -0.38 9.80
CA ASN A 418 -19.92 1.01 9.63
C ASN A 418 -21.28 1.35 10.25
N THR A 419 -22.15 0.35 10.44
CA THR A 419 -23.48 0.53 11.02
C THR A 419 -23.59 0.08 12.48
N GLY A 420 -22.48 -0.33 13.12
CA GLY A 420 -22.48 -0.78 14.51
C GLY A 420 -23.33 -2.04 14.74
N LYS A 421 -23.30 -2.98 13.78
CA LYS A 421 -24.07 -4.23 13.80
C LYS A 421 -23.18 -5.47 13.87
N LEU A 422 -21.98 -5.36 14.43
CA LEU A 422 -21.17 -6.54 14.73
C LEU A 422 -21.81 -7.30 15.89
N GLU A 423 -21.72 -8.63 15.85
CA GLU A 423 -22.27 -9.53 16.88
C GLU A 423 -21.17 -10.14 17.76
N GLY A 424 -19.91 -9.81 17.51
CA GLY A 424 -18.76 -10.33 18.21
C GLY A 424 -17.49 -9.56 17.91
N ALA A 425 -16.34 -10.14 18.29
CA ALA A 425 -15.05 -9.62 17.88
C ALA A 425 -14.90 -9.70 16.35
N VAL A 426 -14.04 -8.86 15.78
CA VAL A 426 -13.78 -8.85 14.34
C VAL A 426 -12.29 -8.94 14.08
N TYR A 427 -11.91 -9.82 13.17
CA TYR A 427 -10.55 -9.83 12.64
C TYR A 427 -10.41 -8.69 11.63
N GLY A 428 -9.44 -7.80 11.85
CA GLY A 428 -9.21 -6.63 11.04
C GLY A 428 -7.75 -6.50 10.61
N LEU A 429 -7.57 -5.93 9.43
CA LEU A 429 -6.27 -5.46 8.94
C LEU A 429 -6.38 -3.95 8.79
N TRP A 430 -5.53 -3.23 9.49
CA TRP A 430 -5.42 -1.78 9.36
C TRP A 430 -4.03 -1.43 8.86
N GLY A 431 -3.85 -0.25 8.28
CA GLY A 431 -2.56 0.21 7.83
C GLY A 431 -2.52 1.70 7.53
N TRP A 432 -1.35 2.19 7.14
CA TRP A 432 -1.16 3.59 6.81
C TRP A 432 -1.15 3.86 5.31
N THR A 433 -1.43 5.11 4.95
CA THR A 433 -1.18 5.63 3.60
C THR A 433 0.16 6.40 3.52
N TYR A 434 0.63 6.91 4.66
CA TYR A 434 1.93 7.55 4.84
C TYR A 434 2.49 7.19 6.22
N LYS A 435 3.81 7.21 6.38
CA LYS A 435 4.47 6.69 7.58
C LYS A 435 4.31 7.64 8.77
N SER A 436 3.26 7.42 9.57
CA SER A 436 2.98 8.16 10.81
C SER A 436 2.36 7.24 11.89
N PRO A 437 2.67 7.46 13.19
CA PRO A 437 1.95 6.81 14.29
C PRO A 437 0.45 7.15 14.33
N ASP A 438 0.04 8.35 13.92
CA ASP A 438 -1.38 8.75 13.92
C ASP A 438 -2.22 7.84 13.02
N GLN A 439 -1.64 7.36 11.91
CA GLN A 439 -2.32 6.44 10.99
C GLN A 439 -2.71 5.12 11.67
N PHE A 440 -2.00 4.70 12.72
CA PHE A 440 -2.38 3.53 13.51
C PHE A 440 -3.24 3.87 14.73
N LEU A 441 -2.96 4.97 15.43
CA LEU A 441 -3.61 5.26 16.71
C LEU A 441 -4.92 6.05 16.58
N SER A 442 -5.10 6.84 15.52
CA SER A 442 -6.34 7.59 15.26
C SER A 442 -7.58 6.70 15.09
N GLN A 443 -7.40 5.42 14.76
CA GLN A 443 -8.49 4.45 14.73
C GLN A 443 -9.14 4.23 16.10
N TYR A 444 -8.46 4.61 17.19
CA TYR A 444 -8.96 4.52 18.57
C TYR A 444 -9.44 5.87 19.12
N GLN A 445 -9.49 6.91 18.29
CA GLN A 445 -10.12 8.16 18.67
C GLN A 445 -11.64 8.04 18.68
N THR A 446 -12.31 8.60 19.68
CA THR A 446 -13.78 8.63 19.75
C THR A 446 -14.36 9.26 18.49
N GLY A 447 -15.19 8.50 17.76
CA GLY A 447 -15.82 8.96 16.52
C GLY A 447 -14.88 9.10 15.31
N GLY A 448 -13.63 8.65 15.41
CA GLY A 448 -12.69 8.61 14.29
C GLY A 448 -13.08 7.58 13.22
N ASP A 449 -12.65 7.83 11.98
CA ASP A 449 -13.00 7.01 10.81
C ASP A 449 -12.38 5.61 10.79
N GLY A 450 -11.49 5.27 11.73
CA GLY A 450 -11.02 3.89 11.93
C GLY A 450 -11.74 3.15 13.08
N ASN A 451 -12.56 3.85 13.86
CA ASN A 451 -13.10 3.35 15.12
C ASN A 451 -14.45 2.62 14.97
N GLN A 452 -14.94 2.35 13.76
CA GLN A 452 -16.26 1.75 13.56
C GLN A 452 -16.33 0.30 14.07
N ALA A 453 -15.19 -0.41 14.10
CA ALA A 453 -15.12 -1.77 14.59
C ALA A 453 -15.16 -1.85 16.12
N THR A 454 -14.40 -0.99 16.81
CA THR A 454 -14.26 -1.03 18.27
C THR A 454 -15.25 -0.13 18.99
N GLN A 455 -15.60 1.03 18.41
CA GLN A 455 -16.30 2.13 19.08
C GLN A 455 -15.71 2.46 20.45
N TYR A 456 -14.39 2.31 20.57
CA TYR A 456 -13.64 2.59 21.78
C TYR A 456 -13.70 4.09 22.09
N SER A 457 -13.78 4.44 23.37
CA SER A 457 -13.79 5.84 23.79
C SER A 457 -13.02 6.03 25.08
N ASN A 458 -11.97 6.86 25.01
CA ASN A 458 -11.22 7.29 26.17
C ASN A 458 -10.82 8.77 25.98
N PRO A 459 -11.41 9.69 26.75
CA PRO A 459 -11.16 11.13 26.60
C PRO A 459 -9.68 11.52 26.74
N LYS A 460 -8.89 10.75 27.49
CA LYS A 460 -7.46 11.02 27.64
C LYS A 460 -6.66 10.61 26.40
N VAL A 461 -7.05 9.50 25.76
CA VAL A 461 -6.50 9.11 24.46
C VAL A 461 -6.85 10.17 23.41
N ASP A 462 -8.11 10.61 23.37
CA ASP A 462 -8.54 11.67 22.43
C ASP A 462 -7.70 12.95 22.59
N GLU A 463 -7.48 13.40 23.84
CA GLU A 463 -6.65 14.57 24.15
C GLU A 463 -5.19 14.38 23.70
N LEU A 464 -4.58 13.22 23.96
CA LEU A 464 -3.19 12.94 23.59
C LEU A 464 -3.02 12.89 22.07
N LEU A 465 -3.95 12.27 21.34
CA LEU A 465 -3.91 12.22 19.88
C LEU A 465 -4.11 13.60 19.25
N GLU A 466 -5.00 14.43 19.81
CA GLU A 466 -5.17 15.82 19.37
C GLU A 466 -3.91 16.66 19.63
N GLN A 467 -3.29 16.53 20.82
CA GLN A 467 -2.03 17.19 21.14
C GLN A 467 -0.90 16.72 20.22
N ALA A 468 -0.78 15.42 19.96
CA ALA A 468 0.24 14.86 19.09
C ALA A 468 0.11 15.42 17.66
N ARG A 469 -1.10 15.45 17.10
CA ARG A 469 -1.34 16.05 15.78
C ARG A 469 -1.04 17.54 15.75
N GLY A 470 -1.22 18.28 16.84
CA GLY A 470 -0.88 19.71 16.91
C GLY A 470 0.61 20.01 17.15
N GLU A 471 1.42 19.02 17.52
CA GLU A 471 2.83 19.22 17.91
C GLU A 471 3.76 19.10 16.70
N GLN A 472 4.54 20.17 16.45
CA GLN A 472 5.48 20.23 15.33
C GLN A 472 6.89 19.74 15.72
N ASP A 473 7.21 19.66 17.02
CA ASP A 473 8.44 19.03 17.52
C ASP A 473 8.29 17.51 17.49
N GLU A 474 9.02 16.85 16.60
CA GLU A 474 8.91 15.41 16.36
C GLU A 474 9.16 14.56 17.61
N ALA A 475 10.14 14.93 18.45
CA ALA A 475 10.43 14.18 19.67
C ALA A 475 9.28 14.24 20.67
N LYS A 476 8.70 15.43 20.89
CA LYS A 476 7.52 15.60 21.74
C LYS A 476 6.28 14.93 21.15
N ARG A 477 6.10 15.01 19.83
CA ARG A 477 5.00 14.36 19.12
C ARG A 477 5.05 12.84 19.32
N ASN A 478 6.22 12.24 19.17
CA ASN A 478 6.43 10.81 19.41
C ASN A 478 6.16 10.42 20.88
N GLU A 479 6.58 11.24 21.84
CA GLU A 479 6.27 11.01 23.26
C GLU A 479 4.76 10.98 23.53
N LEU A 480 4.00 11.90 22.93
CA LEU A 480 2.54 11.94 23.04
C LEU A 480 1.88 10.69 22.42
N PHE A 481 2.38 10.21 21.28
CA PHE A 481 1.90 8.96 20.68
C PHE A 481 2.20 7.74 21.54
N THR A 482 3.40 7.64 22.12
CA THR A 482 3.74 6.55 23.06
C THR A 482 2.83 6.57 24.29
N GLN A 483 2.50 7.75 24.83
CA GLN A 483 1.54 7.86 25.93
C GLN A 483 0.12 7.45 25.53
N ALA A 484 -0.33 7.84 24.34
CA ALA A 484 -1.64 7.46 23.82
C ALA A 484 -1.73 5.94 23.63
N GLU A 485 -0.71 5.33 23.01
CA GLU A 485 -0.62 3.90 22.80
C GLU A 485 -0.69 3.12 24.12
N ALA A 486 0.05 3.56 25.14
CA ALA A 486 0.06 2.89 26.44
C ALA A 486 -1.35 2.82 27.06
N LEU A 487 -2.14 3.89 26.97
CA LEU A 487 -3.54 3.90 27.44
C LEU A 487 -4.44 3.02 26.59
N ILE A 488 -4.28 3.04 25.27
CA ILE A 488 -5.05 2.18 24.37
C ILE A 488 -4.74 0.71 24.68
N LEU A 489 -3.48 0.33 24.89
CA LEU A 489 -3.07 -1.03 25.25
C LEU A 489 -3.50 -1.43 26.67
N GLU A 490 -3.63 -0.47 27.59
CA GLU A 490 -4.21 -0.71 28.91
C GLU A 490 -5.68 -1.15 28.80
N ASP A 491 -6.46 -0.49 27.94
CA ASP A 491 -7.85 -0.85 27.67
C ASP A 491 -7.96 -2.04 26.70
N MET A 492 -6.99 -2.24 25.81
CA MET A 492 -6.93 -3.32 24.81
C MET A 492 -8.17 -3.42 23.90
N PRO A 493 -8.69 -2.33 23.28
CA PRO A 493 -9.85 -2.42 22.39
C PRO A 493 -9.56 -3.27 21.14
N ALA A 494 -8.28 -3.43 20.79
CA ALA A 494 -7.81 -4.39 19.81
C ALA A 494 -6.57 -5.10 20.32
N VAL A 495 -6.47 -6.39 20.01
CA VAL A 495 -5.31 -7.22 20.26
C VAL A 495 -4.45 -7.22 19.01
N PRO A 496 -3.24 -6.61 19.02
CA PRO A 496 -2.34 -6.67 17.87
C PRO A 496 -1.83 -8.11 17.70
N LEU A 497 -1.82 -8.62 16.47
CA LEU A 497 -1.49 -10.00 16.16
C LEU A 497 -0.18 -10.08 15.39
N PHE A 498 -0.17 -9.54 14.17
CA PHE A 498 0.95 -9.66 13.25
C PHE A 498 1.13 -8.39 12.45
N ILE A 499 2.37 -8.06 12.13
CA ILE A 499 2.70 -7.14 11.04
C ILE A 499 3.05 -8.02 9.83
N PRO A 500 2.24 -8.01 8.76
CA PRO A 500 2.53 -8.81 7.57
C PRO A 500 3.89 -8.48 6.97
N LYS A 501 4.58 -9.50 6.50
CA LYS A 501 5.75 -9.37 5.64
C LYS A 501 5.35 -9.82 4.25
N ASP A 502 5.39 -8.90 3.29
CA ASP A 502 5.12 -9.26 1.90
C ASP A 502 6.40 -9.84 1.29
N TYR A 503 6.27 -10.79 0.37
CA TYR A 503 7.40 -11.31 -0.38
C TYR A 503 7.13 -11.17 -1.87
N GLY A 504 8.20 -11.05 -2.63
CA GLY A 504 8.16 -11.00 -4.07
C GLY A 504 9.31 -11.75 -4.71
N LEU A 505 9.25 -11.86 -6.03
CA LEU A 505 10.29 -12.47 -6.85
C LEU A 505 10.82 -11.45 -7.85
N ARG A 506 12.13 -11.45 -8.10
CA ARG A 506 12.79 -10.64 -9.12
C ARG A 506 13.69 -11.49 -10.02
N SER A 507 13.68 -11.19 -11.31
CA SER A 507 14.66 -11.73 -12.24
C SER A 507 16.03 -11.13 -11.97
N GLN A 508 17.10 -11.77 -12.46
CA GLN A 508 18.46 -11.22 -12.35
C GLN A 508 18.64 -9.90 -13.10
N CYS A 509 17.72 -9.58 -14.01
CA CYS A 509 17.73 -8.38 -14.82
C CYS A 509 17.12 -7.17 -14.08
N ALA A 510 16.29 -7.39 -13.06
CA ALA A 510 15.64 -6.33 -12.29
C ALA A 510 16.53 -5.85 -11.13
N ALA A 511 17.00 -4.60 -11.23
CA ALA A 511 17.75 -3.93 -10.18
C ALA A 511 16.79 -3.15 -9.28
N THR A 512 16.49 -3.69 -8.10
CA THR A 512 15.51 -3.10 -7.17
C THR A 512 16.11 -1.96 -6.35
N ASN A 513 15.33 -0.90 -6.17
CA ASN A 513 15.54 0.10 -5.13
C ASN A 513 14.54 -0.16 -4.00
N GLU A 514 15.05 -0.41 -2.80
CA GLU A 514 14.24 -0.62 -1.61
C GLU A 514 14.00 0.72 -0.91
N VAL A 515 12.74 1.09 -0.70
CA VAL A 515 12.34 2.35 -0.06
C VAL A 515 11.36 2.02 1.06
N GLN A 516 11.74 2.25 2.31
CA GLN A 516 11.00 1.84 3.52
C GLN A 516 10.72 0.34 3.57
N GLY A 517 11.58 -0.47 2.97
CA GLY A 517 11.28 -1.88 2.78
C GLY A 517 10.10 -2.14 1.83
N ASP A 518 9.52 -1.12 1.19
CA ASP A 518 8.61 -1.25 0.05
C ASP A 518 9.40 -1.18 -1.26
N ILE A 519 9.12 -2.12 -2.18
CA ILE A 519 9.76 -2.07 -3.49
C ILE A 519 8.92 -1.19 -4.42
N GLN A 520 9.49 -0.04 -4.77
CA GLN A 520 8.98 0.84 -5.79
C GLN A 520 9.39 0.31 -7.16
N PHE A 521 8.58 -0.56 -7.75
CA PHE A 521 8.82 -1.16 -9.07
C PHE A 521 9.09 -0.12 -10.15
N TYR A 522 8.42 1.03 -10.08
CA TYR A 522 8.63 2.11 -11.04
C TYR A 522 10.03 2.74 -10.96
N ARG A 523 10.76 2.55 -9.85
CA ARG A 523 12.17 2.97 -9.71
C ARG A 523 13.15 1.84 -9.98
N ALA A 524 12.70 0.61 -10.18
CA ALA A 524 13.58 -0.51 -10.47
C ALA A 524 14.25 -0.33 -11.83
N GLY A 525 15.58 -0.48 -11.86
CA GLY A 525 16.35 -0.48 -13.09
C GLY A 525 16.25 -1.84 -13.80
N TYR A 526 16.64 -1.85 -15.06
CA TYR A 526 16.78 -3.06 -15.86
C TYR A 526 18.21 -3.13 -16.42
N ALA A 527 18.92 -4.23 -16.15
CA ALA A 527 20.37 -4.36 -16.39
C ALA A 527 20.75 -5.55 -17.29
N CYS A 528 19.76 -6.27 -17.81
CA CYS A 528 19.90 -7.05 -19.02
C CYS A 528 19.43 -6.18 -20.20
#